data_AF-A0A7Z9VK23-F1
#
_entry.id   AF-A0A7Z9VK23-F1
#
_cell.length_a   1.000
_cell.length_b   1.000
_cell.length_c   1.000
_cell.angle_alpha   90.00
_cell.angle_beta   90.00
_cell.angle_gamma   90.00
#
_symmetry.space_group_name_H-M   'P 1'
#
loop_
_entity.id
_entity.type
_entity.pdbx_description
1 polymer ?
#
loop_
_entity_poly.entity_id
_entity_poly.type
_entity_poly.pdbx_seq_one_letter_code
_entity_poly.pdbx_strand_id
1 'polypeptide(L)' 'MNKQLIEKILCNAKTAKIGVVGDFCLDVYWFLKEIASEKSLETDLPTWPIAEQEYSLGGAGNVVNNLHALGCENIHVFGV' A
#
# COMPACT_ATOMS: atom_id res chain seq x y z
N MET A 1 -2.28 27.74 -3.47
CA MET A 1 -2.41 27.05 -4.79
C MET A 1 -3.73 27.44 -5.42
N ASN A 2 -3.78 27.72 -6.73
CA ASN A 2 -5.00 28.14 -7.41
C ASN A 2 -5.97 26.95 -7.57
N LYS A 3 -7.19 27.04 -7.03
CA LYS A 3 -8.23 26.00 -7.09
C LYS A 3 -8.52 25.53 -8.52
N GLN A 4 -8.59 26.46 -9.47
CA GLN A 4 -8.88 26.15 -10.88
C GLN A 4 -7.80 25.27 -11.51
N LEU A 5 -6.54 25.44 -11.10
CA LEU A 5 -5.44 24.60 -11.58
C LEU A 5 -5.60 23.16 -11.07
N ILE A 6 -5.97 22.98 -9.81
CA ILE A 6 -6.17 21.65 -9.21
C ILE A 6 -7.33 20.93 -9.92
N GLU A 7 -8.46 21.60 -10.09
CA GLU A 7 -9.62 21.02 -10.79
C GLU A 7 -9.27 20.60 -12.22
N LYS A 8 -8.49 21.43 -12.93
CA LYS A 8 -8.01 21.10 -14.27
C LYS A 8 -7.11 19.86 -14.27
N ILE A 9 -6.18 19.76 -13.31
CA ILE A 9 -5.29 18.59 -13.18
C ILE A 9 -6.10 17.32 -12.91
N LEU A 10 -7.03 17.36 -11.95
CA LEU A 10 -7.87 16.21 -11.62
C LEU A 10 -8.75 15.79 -12.80
N CYS A 11 -9.32 16.75 -13.53
CA CYS A 11 -10.13 16.46 -14.71
C CYS A 11 -9.30 15.78 -15.82
N ASN A 12 -8.08 16.27 -16.04
CA ASN A 12 -7.15 15.68 -17.01
C ASN A 12 -6.64 14.29 -16.56
N ALA A 13 -6.44 14.07 -15.27
CA ALA A 13 -5.98 12.78 -14.74
C ALA A 13 -6.97 11.67 -15.06
N LYS A 14 -8.29 11.93 -15.00
CA LYS A 14 -9.33 10.94 -15.31
C LYS A 14 -9.19 10.31 -16.69
N THR A 15 -8.82 11.10 -17.69
CA THR A 15 -8.71 10.67 -19.10
C THR A 15 -7.32 10.20 -19.49
N ALA A 16 -6.35 10.27 -18.58
CA ALA A 16 -5.00 9.81 -18.83
C ALA A 16 -4.97 8.28 -19.00
N LYS A 17 -4.20 7.81 -19.98
CA LYS A 17 -3.87 6.39 -20.18
C LYS A 17 -2.50 6.13 -19.58
N ILE A 18 -2.44 5.28 -18.56
CA ILE A 18 -1.23 5.11 -17.74
C ILE A 18 -0.85 3.63 -17.73
N GLY A 19 0.39 3.34 -18.12
CA GLY A 19 1.01 2.04 -17.90
C GLY A 19 1.91 2.11 -16.67
N VAL A 20 1.62 1.31 -15.65
CA VAL A 20 2.48 1.16 -14.46
C VAL A 20 3.32 -0.10 -14.63
N VAL A 21 4.64 0.06 -14.65
CA VAL A 21 5.61 -1.03 -14.77
C VAL A 21 6.49 -1.06 -13.52
N GLY A 22 6.54 -2.20 -12.83
CA GLY A 22 7.36 -2.37 -11.64
C GLY A 22 6.93 -3.55 -10.78
N ASP A 23 7.57 -3.71 -9.63
CA ASP A 23 7.32 -4.81 -8.72
C ASP A 23 6.09 -4.53 -7.84
N PHE A 24 5.18 -5.50 -7.76
CA PHE A 24 4.00 -5.42 -6.92
C PHE A 24 4.26 -6.18 -5.63
N CYS A 25 4.10 -5.52 -4.50
CA CYS A 25 4.26 -6.15 -3.19
C CYS A 25 3.05 -5.90 -2.30
N LEU A 26 2.95 -6.74 -1.27
CA LEU A 26 2.00 -6.57 -0.18
C LEU A 26 2.78 -6.06 1.03
N ASP A 27 2.39 -4.90 1.54
CA ASP A 27 2.91 -4.40 2.79
C ASP A 27 2.10 -5.03 3.92
N VAL A 28 2.79 -5.70 4.84
CA VAL A 28 2.20 -6.44 5.96
C VAL A 28 2.58 -5.78 7.26
N TYR A 29 1.59 -5.37 8.03
CA TYR A 29 1.75 -4.77 9.35
C TYR A 29 1.24 -5.74 10.40
N TRP A 30 2.10 -6.06 11.36
CA TRP A 30 1.76 -6.88 12.51
C TRP A 30 1.81 -6.04 13.77
N PHE A 31 0.69 -6.00 14.49
CA PHE A 31 0.56 -5.25 15.72
C PHE A 31 0.78 -6.17 16.91
N LEU A 32 1.82 -5.85 17.68
CA LEU A 32 2.31 -6.67 18.77
C LEU A 32 1.53 -6.42 20.07
N LYS A 33 1.32 -7.48 20.84
CA LYS A 33 0.82 -7.41 22.21
C LYS A 33 1.88 -7.90 23.18
N GLU A 34 2.88 -7.06 23.44
CA GLU A 34 4.06 -7.40 24.23
C GLU A 34 3.75 -7.97 25.63
N ILE A 35 2.64 -7.57 26.26
CA ILE A 35 2.22 -8.11 27.57
C ILE A 35 1.93 -9.62 27.54
N ALA A 36 1.67 -10.19 26.36
CA ALA A 36 1.48 -11.62 26.17
C ALA A 36 2.77 -12.34 25.76
N SER A 37 3.93 -11.67 25.81
CA SER A 37 5.22 -12.27 25.46
C SER A 37 5.61 -13.36 26.47
N GLU A 38 6.09 -14.47 25.94
CA GLU A 38 6.56 -15.63 26.69
C GLU A 38 7.99 -15.97 26.27
N LYS A 39 8.70 -16.76 27.07
CA LYS A 39 10.04 -17.23 26.71
C LYS A 39 9.93 -18.49 25.84
N SER A 40 10.51 -18.50 24.65
CA SER A 40 10.58 -19.70 23.79
C SER A 40 11.37 -20.79 24.49
N LEU A 41 10.83 -22.01 24.51
CA LEU A 41 11.49 -23.17 25.12
C LEU A 41 12.69 -23.66 24.30
N GLU A 42 12.67 -23.41 22.99
CA GLU A 42 13.66 -23.86 22.02
C GLU A 42 14.87 -22.93 21.95
N THR A 43 14.64 -21.62 22.12
CA THR A 43 15.64 -20.57 21.85
C THR A 43 15.93 -19.67 23.04
N ASP A 44 15.12 -19.72 24.10
CA ASP A 44 15.22 -18.86 25.28
C ASP A 44 14.96 -17.36 24.98
N LEU A 45 14.55 -17.02 23.76
CA LEU A 45 14.20 -15.66 23.32
C LEU A 45 12.74 -15.32 23.63
N PRO A 46 12.39 -14.04 23.85
CA PRO A 46 11.00 -13.62 24.00
C PRO A 46 10.21 -13.82 22.69
N THR A 47 8.96 -14.27 22.82
CA THR A 47 8.02 -14.36 21.71
C THR A 47 7.46 -12.98 21.36
N TRP A 48 7.07 -12.82 20.09
CA TRP A 48 6.44 -11.61 19.56
C TRP A 48 4.98 -11.94 19.21
N PRO A 49 4.06 -11.98 20.20
CA PRO A 49 2.67 -12.32 19.95
C PRO A 49 1.98 -11.23 19.13
N ILE A 50 1.48 -11.60 17.96
CA ILE A 50 0.72 -10.72 17.08
C ILE A 50 -0.75 -10.71 17.52
N ALA A 51 -1.29 -9.53 17.82
CA ALA A 51 -2.71 -9.36 18.15
C ALA A 51 -3.55 -9.08 16.89
N GLU A 52 -3.04 -8.23 16.00
CA GLU A 52 -3.76 -7.78 14.82
C GLU A 52 -2.82 -7.70 13.62
N GLN A 53 -3.41 -7.80 12.43
CA GLN A 53 -2.67 -7.76 11.17
C GLN A 53 -3.41 -6.86 10.19
N GLU A 54 -2.68 -5.94 9.55
CA GLU A 54 -3.18 -5.11 8.47
C GLU A 54 -2.33 -5.31 7.22
N TYR A 55 -2.99 -5.17 6.08
CA TYR A 55 -2.42 -5.46 4.77
C TYR A 55 -2.74 -4.31 3.83
N SER A 56 -1.72 -3.81 3.12
CA SER A 56 -1.90 -2.76 2.11
C SER A 56 -1.11 -3.03 0.84
N LEU A 57 -1.54 -2.43 -0.26
CA LEU A 57 -0.79 -2.47 -1.52
C LEU A 57 0.54 -1.75 -1.34
N GLY A 58 1.64 -2.45 -1.59
CA GLY A 58 3.00 -1.91 -1.59
C GLY A 58 3.54 -1.75 -3.01
N GLY A 59 4.73 -1.15 -3.12
CA GLY A 59 5.46 -1.03 -4.40
C GLY A 59 4.63 -0.38 -5.51
N ALA A 60 4.64 -0.99 -6.69
CA ALA A 60 3.83 -0.56 -7.83
C ALA A 60 2.31 -0.62 -7.55
N GLY A 61 1.88 -1.51 -6.65
CA GLY A 61 0.49 -1.59 -6.20
C GLY A 61 0.02 -0.31 -5.52
N ASN A 62 0.85 0.29 -4.66
CA ASN A 62 0.51 1.56 -4.01
C ASN A 62 0.37 2.71 -5.05
N VAL A 63 1.24 2.72 -6.07
CA VAL A 63 1.16 3.71 -7.16
C VAL A 63 -0.16 3.59 -7.91
N VAL A 64 -0.55 2.37 -8.30
CA VAL A 64 -1.84 2.10 -8.96
C VAL A 64 -3.00 2.52 -8.07
N ASN A 65 -2.95 2.21 -6.77
CA ASN A 65 -4.00 2.60 -5.82
C ASN A 65 -4.19 4.12 -5.75
N ASN A 66 -3.08 4.88 -5.72
CA ASN A 66 -3.14 6.35 -5.71
C ASN A 66 -3.68 6.91 -7.03
N LEU A 67 -3.25 6.36 -8.17
CA LEU A 67 -3.79 6.76 -9.49
C LEU A 67 -5.30 6.50 -9.58
N HIS A 68 -5.75 5.36 -9.07
CA HIS A 68 -7.16 5.04 -9.00
C HIS A 68 -7.91 6.02 -8.08
N ALA A 69 -7.38 6.33 -6.90
CA ALA A 69 -7.96 7.29 -5.96
C ALA A 69 -8.05 8.73 -6.54
N LEU A 70 -7.12 9.10 -7.43
CA LEU A 70 -7.16 10.36 -8.19
C LEU A 70 -8.22 10.36 -9.31
N GLY A 71 -8.85 9.21 -9.59
CA GLY A 71 -9.90 9.06 -10.58
C GLY A 71 -9.42 8.65 -11.97
N CYS A 72 -8.17 8.23 -12.14
CA CYS A 72 -7.68 7.73 -13.43
C CYS A 72 -8.44 6.47 -13.84
N GLU A 73 -9.05 6.48 -15.03
CA GLU A 73 -9.93 5.38 -15.48
C GLU A 73 -9.18 4.31 -16.29
N ASN A 74 -8.06 4.67 -16.92
CA ASN A 74 -7.33 3.81 -17.85
C ASN A 74 -5.92 3.48 -17.33
N ILE A 75 -5.85 2.54 -16.38
CA ILE A 75 -4.59 2.07 -15.78
C ILE A 75 -4.31 0.64 -16.23
N HIS A 76 -3.15 0.43 -16.85
CA HIS A 76 -2.65 -0.90 -17.21
C HIS A 76 -1.42 -1.24 -16.35
N VAL A 77 -1.38 -2.45 -15.81
CA VAL A 77 -0.34 -2.89 -14.89
C VAL A 77 0.53 -3.97 -15.53
N PHE A 78 1.84 -3.85 -15.36
CA PHE A 78 2.82 -4.81 -15.88
C PHE A 78 3.90 -5.04 -14.82
N GLY A 79 4.02 -6.26 -14.33
CA GLY A 79 4.94 -6.56 -13.23
C GLY A 79 4.75 -7.98 -12.71
N VAL A 80 5.58 -8.33 -11.73
CA VAL A 80 5.45 -9.56 -10.92
C VAL A 80 5.05 -9.16 -9.51
#